data_AF-A0A7T8KAG6-F1
#
_entry.id   AF-A0A7T8KAG6-F1
#
_cell.length_a   1.000
_cell.length_b   1.000
_cell.length_c   1.000
_cell.angle_alpha   90.00
_cell.angle_beta   90.00
_cell.angle_gamma   90.00
#
_symmetry.space_group_name_H-M   'P 1'
#
loop_
_entity.id
_entity.type
_entity.pdbx_description
1 polymer ?
#
loop_
_entity_poly.entity_id
_entity_poly.type
_entity_poly.pdbx_seq_one_letter_code
_entity_poly.pdbx_strand_id
1 'polypeptide(L)'
;TCWSYHLGATDFDSIMSKLCAEFGGVQDESKFELCDTIRIILKSYPRINFDGSVPKWLPSIQRGLRDVLLSKIGKMQRDPAIKLVAAVLEASDFDWILCDGGSEEERGKFFMILLNLVCIEVIMHLDEKKLDQMIQESDLVVACFYVLEGGVNCLVNEKINFIQESKRMQLLRFLSDGDPNISDVKERYFICALIRVLAAWLAEETAASREDVYSILPYVLKTAADTFEVQKLEKLRSLPGRGGKANYSNFSEETVLASKNQPVIHPPDTLRFLLPALCHLVTEDPSRQIFLDLKMHDTLYIYASYHWSILESYKQWLEEQVSKN
;
A
#
# COMPACT_ATOMS: atom_id res chain seq x y z
N THR A 1 -16.44 -13.95 -10.65
CA THR A 1 -16.63 -12.52 -10.32
C THR A 1 -17.81 -12.02 -11.12
N CYS A 2 -18.51 -10.94 -10.75
CA CYS A 2 -19.64 -10.42 -11.54
C CYS A 2 -19.26 -10.14 -13.01
N TRP A 3 -17.98 -9.87 -13.27
CA TRP A 3 -17.40 -9.64 -14.59
C TRP A 3 -16.98 -10.89 -15.37
N SER A 4 -17.28 -12.11 -14.89
CA SER A 4 -16.93 -13.36 -15.58
C SER A 4 -17.94 -13.82 -16.63
N TYR A 5 -19.00 -13.05 -16.86
CA TYR A 5 -20.05 -13.33 -17.85
C TYR A 5 -20.17 -12.14 -18.84
N HIS A 6 -20.36 -12.43 -20.13
CA HIS A 6 -20.33 -11.48 -21.27
C HIS A 6 -18.98 -10.73 -21.43
N LEU A 7 -18.88 -9.75 -22.33
CA LEU A 7 -17.65 -9.06 -22.81
C LEU A 7 -16.95 -8.25 -21.70
N GLY A 8 -16.81 -8.78 -20.48
CA GLY A 8 -16.73 -8.08 -19.20
C GLY A 8 -15.85 -6.83 -19.12
N ALA A 9 -14.72 -6.79 -19.84
CA ALA A 9 -13.89 -5.58 -19.94
C ALA A 9 -14.59 -4.43 -20.68
N THR A 10 -15.27 -4.70 -21.79
CA THR A 10 -16.04 -3.72 -22.57
C THR A 10 -17.23 -3.19 -21.79
N ASP A 11 -17.94 -4.07 -21.06
CA ASP A 11 -19.08 -3.67 -20.24
C ASP A 11 -18.63 -2.80 -19.06
N PHE A 12 -17.53 -3.21 -18.38
CA PHE A 12 -16.90 -2.42 -17.33
C PHE A 12 -16.48 -1.03 -17.84
N ASP A 13 -15.75 -0.96 -18.94
CA ASP A 13 -15.29 0.31 -19.52
C ASP A 13 -16.46 1.21 -19.94
N SER A 14 -17.55 0.63 -20.44
CA SER A 14 -18.76 1.38 -20.80
C SER A 14 -19.42 1.99 -19.56
N ILE A 15 -19.55 1.21 -18.49
CA ILE A 15 -20.12 1.67 -17.21
C ILE A 15 -19.24 2.76 -16.60
N MET A 16 -17.93 2.50 -16.48
CA MET A 16 -16.96 3.46 -15.94
C MET A 16 -16.93 4.75 -16.76
N SER A 17 -16.96 4.68 -18.09
CA SER A 17 -16.97 5.86 -18.94
C SER A 17 -18.22 6.73 -18.72
N LYS A 18 -19.39 6.12 -18.52
CA LYS A 18 -20.63 6.84 -18.21
C LYS A 18 -20.58 7.49 -16.83
N LEU A 19 -20.19 6.74 -15.80
CA LEU A 19 -20.13 7.25 -14.43
C LEU A 19 -19.08 8.37 -14.28
N CYS A 20 -17.91 8.23 -14.90
CA CYS A 20 -16.88 9.27 -14.88
C CYS A 20 -17.30 10.52 -15.66
N ALA A 21 -18.08 10.38 -16.73
CA ALA A 21 -18.64 11.52 -17.45
C ALA A 21 -19.71 12.24 -16.62
N GLU A 22 -20.58 11.49 -15.94
CA GLU A 22 -21.59 12.02 -15.03
C GLU A 22 -20.93 12.76 -13.84
N PHE A 23 -19.94 12.14 -13.21
CA PHE A 23 -19.16 12.73 -12.12
C PHE A 23 -18.50 14.07 -12.52
N GLY A 24 -18.04 14.18 -13.77
CA GLY A 24 -17.50 15.44 -14.29
C GLY A 24 -18.55 16.53 -14.55
N GLY A 25 -19.83 16.16 -14.69
CA GLY A 25 -20.93 17.08 -15.00
C GLY A 25 -21.74 17.52 -13.77
N VAL A 26 -21.86 16.66 -12.76
CA VAL A 26 -22.62 16.95 -11.53
C VAL A 26 -21.86 17.94 -10.64
N GLN A 27 -22.59 18.85 -9.97
CA GLN A 27 -22.03 19.87 -9.08
C GLN A 27 -22.75 19.97 -7.72
N ASP A 28 -23.72 19.10 -7.46
CA ASP A 28 -24.44 19.02 -6.18
C ASP A 28 -23.89 17.90 -5.27
N GLU A 29 -24.57 17.60 -4.16
CA GLU A 29 -24.13 16.59 -3.19
C GLU A 29 -24.04 15.17 -3.77
N SER A 30 -24.80 14.85 -4.82
CA SER A 30 -24.75 13.53 -5.47
C SER A 30 -23.40 13.27 -6.14
N LYS A 31 -22.60 14.31 -6.41
CA LYS A 31 -21.22 14.19 -6.88
C LYS A 31 -20.35 13.37 -5.92
N PHE A 32 -20.58 13.51 -4.62
CA PHE A 32 -19.78 12.81 -3.59
C PHE A 32 -20.28 11.38 -3.37
N GLU A 33 -21.57 11.12 -3.56
CA GLU A 33 -22.11 9.75 -3.62
C GLU A 33 -21.59 8.98 -4.85
N LEU A 34 -21.39 9.69 -5.97
CA LEU A 34 -20.75 9.15 -7.16
C LEU A 34 -19.30 8.74 -6.88
N CYS A 35 -18.56 9.44 -6.01
CA CYS A 35 -17.21 8.99 -5.61
C CYS A 35 -17.23 7.57 -5.03
N ASP A 36 -18.15 7.30 -4.11
CA ASP A 36 -18.28 5.99 -3.47
C ASP A 36 -18.78 4.93 -4.46
N THR A 37 -19.75 5.28 -5.30
CA THR A 37 -20.28 4.38 -6.34
C THR A 37 -19.19 3.95 -7.32
N ILE A 38 -18.43 4.91 -7.85
CA ILE A 38 -17.32 4.65 -8.76
C ILE A 38 -16.24 3.80 -8.07
N ARG A 39 -15.91 4.11 -6.81
CA ARG A 39 -14.94 3.35 -6.01
C ARG A 39 -15.37 1.89 -5.85
N ILE A 40 -16.63 1.62 -5.54
CA ILE A 40 -17.16 0.25 -5.37
C ILE A 40 -17.06 -0.53 -6.68
N ILE A 41 -17.48 0.08 -7.79
CA ILE A 41 -17.45 -0.55 -9.11
C ILE A 41 -16.00 -0.83 -9.52
N LEU A 42 -15.10 0.13 -9.34
CA LEU A 42 -13.67 -0.02 -9.64
C LEU A 42 -13.04 -1.18 -8.84
N LYS A 43 -13.29 -1.25 -7.53
CA LYS A 43 -12.78 -2.34 -6.66
C LYS A 43 -13.40 -3.70 -6.97
N SER A 44 -14.54 -3.75 -7.64
CA SER A 44 -15.16 -5.02 -8.07
C SER A 44 -14.47 -5.65 -9.28
N TYR A 45 -13.67 -4.90 -10.03
CA TYR A 45 -12.98 -5.35 -11.24
C TYR A 45 -11.55 -5.81 -10.92
N PRO A 46 -11.21 -7.11 -11.06
CA PRO A 46 -9.88 -7.63 -10.74
C PRO A 46 -8.77 -6.96 -11.55
N ARG A 47 -7.65 -6.61 -10.89
CA ARG A 47 -6.52 -5.94 -11.57
C ARG A 47 -5.95 -6.74 -12.76
N ILE A 48 -6.02 -8.07 -12.70
CA ILE A 48 -5.58 -8.96 -13.79
C ILE A 48 -6.41 -8.81 -15.08
N ASN A 49 -7.60 -8.21 -14.99
CA ASN A 49 -8.48 -8.02 -16.13
C ASN A 49 -8.20 -6.69 -16.87
N PHE A 50 -7.27 -5.85 -16.39
CA PHE A 50 -6.78 -4.72 -17.17
C PHE A 50 -5.77 -5.23 -18.20
N ASP A 51 -5.94 -4.84 -19.46
CA ASP A 51 -5.10 -5.27 -20.59
C ASP A 51 -3.79 -4.47 -20.73
N GLY A 52 -3.50 -3.59 -19.77
CA GLY A 52 -2.36 -2.67 -19.77
C GLY A 52 -2.54 -1.44 -20.66
N SER A 53 -3.67 -1.32 -21.38
CA SER A 53 -4.01 -0.10 -22.10
C SER A 53 -4.52 0.98 -21.14
N VAL A 54 -4.29 2.25 -21.45
CA VAL A 54 -4.79 3.36 -20.65
C VAL A 54 -6.31 3.44 -20.80
N PRO A 55 -7.11 3.25 -19.73
CA PRO A 55 -8.56 3.24 -19.86
C PRO A 55 -9.12 4.60 -20.26
N LYS A 56 -10.13 4.62 -21.13
CA LYS A 56 -10.72 5.86 -21.67
C LYS A 56 -11.39 6.75 -20.61
N TRP A 57 -11.85 6.15 -19.51
CA TRP A 57 -12.49 6.86 -18.40
C TRP A 57 -11.49 7.56 -17.47
N LEU A 58 -10.20 7.20 -17.56
CA LEU A 58 -9.16 7.63 -16.64
C LEU A 58 -8.88 9.16 -16.68
N PRO A 59 -8.90 9.85 -17.84
CA PRO A 59 -8.82 11.30 -17.89
C PRO A 59 -10.06 12.02 -17.34
N SER A 60 -11.25 11.44 -17.55
CA SER A 60 -12.51 12.04 -17.09
C SER A 60 -12.63 12.03 -15.57
N ILE A 61 -12.25 10.92 -14.93
CA ILE A 61 -12.24 10.82 -13.47
C ILE A 61 -11.19 11.74 -12.84
N GLN A 62 -10.01 11.88 -13.47
CA GLN A 62 -8.98 12.82 -13.04
C GLN A 62 -9.51 14.26 -13.01
N ARG A 63 -10.22 14.67 -14.07
CA ARG A 63 -10.82 15.99 -14.16
C ARG A 63 -11.83 16.25 -13.05
N GLY A 64 -12.72 15.30 -12.78
CA GLY A 64 -13.71 15.44 -11.70
C GLY A 64 -13.04 15.47 -10.31
N LEU A 65 -12.01 14.66 -10.08
CA LEU A 65 -11.26 14.66 -8.82
C LEU A 65 -10.47 15.95 -8.62
N ARG A 66 -9.90 16.52 -9.69
CA ARG A 66 -9.27 17.86 -9.67
C ARG A 66 -10.29 18.93 -9.31
N ASP A 67 -11.47 18.92 -9.94
CA ASP A 67 -12.54 19.87 -9.67
C ASP A 67 -12.95 19.85 -8.18
N VAL A 68 -13.07 18.65 -7.59
CA VAL A 68 -13.40 18.49 -6.18
C VAL A 68 -12.24 18.92 -5.28
N LEU A 69 -11.06 18.30 -5.41
CA LEU A 69 -9.95 18.43 -4.45
C LEU A 69 -9.21 19.77 -4.54
N LEU A 70 -9.32 20.49 -5.66
CA LEU A 70 -8.79 21.86 -5.80
C LEU A 70 -9.79 22.93 -5.33
N SER A 71 -11.05 22.54 -5.08
CA SER A 71 -12.08 23.44 -4.58
C SER A 71 -12.05 23.56 -3.06
N LYS A 72 -12.68 24.62 -2.54
CA LYS A 72 -12.86 24.79 -1.09
C LYS A 72 -14.00 23.89 -0.61
N ILE A 73 -13.65 22.73 -0.08
CA ILE A 73 -14.60 21.68 0.33
C ILE A 73 -14.47 21.29 1.81
N GLY A 74 -15.55 20.76 2.38
CA GLY A 74 -15.57 20.23 3.74
C GLY A 74 -15.20 18.73 3.83
N LYS A 75 -15.09 18.21 5.05
CA LYS A 75 -14.75 16.79 5.32
C LYS A 75 -15.64 15.79 4.56
N MET A 76 -16.95 15.98 4.61
CA MET A 76 -17.94 15.10 3.95
C MET A 76 -17.76 14.99 2.43
N GLN A 77 -17.16 16.02 1.80
CA GLN A 77 -16.93 16.09 0.36
C GLN A 77 -15.53 15.59 -0.02
N ARG A 78 -14.55 15.92 0.82
CA ARG A 78 -13.14 15.59 0.63
C ARG A 78 -12.87 14.10 0.83
N ASP A 79 -13.45 13.50 1.87
CA ASP A 79 -13.11 12.13 2.26
C ASP A 79 -13.50 11.08 1.19
N PRO A 80 -14.71 11.15 0.57
CA PRO A 80 -15.04 10.27 -0.55
C PRO A 80 -14.11 10.46 -1.75
N ALA A 81 -13.69 11.70 -2.04
CA ALA A 81 -12.78 12.00 -3.14
C ALA A 81 -11.38 11.42 -2.90
N ILE A 82 -10.82 11.54 -1.69
CA ILE A 82 -9.52 10.92 -1.33
C ILE A 82 -9.59 9.39 -1.44
N LYS A 83 -10.68 8.78 -0.94
CA LYS A 83 -10.88 7.33 -1.05
C LYS A 83 -10.99 6.87 -2.49
N LEU A 84 -11.64 7.66 -3.35
CA LEU A 84 -11.70 7.38 -4.78
C LEU A 84 -10.33 7.50 -5.45
N VAL A 85 -9.54 8.55 -5.14
CA VAL A 85 -8.16 8.69 -5.63
C VAL A 85 -7.33 7.44 -5.31
N ALA A 86 -7.37 6.95 -4.07
CA ALA A 86 -6.66 5.74 -3.68
C ALA A 86 -7.10 4.52 -4.50
N ALA A 87 -8.41 4.36 -4.73
CA ALA A 87 -8.94 3.27 -5.55
C ALA A 87 -8.51 3.37 -7.03
N VAL A 88 -8.42 4.58 -7.59
CA VAL A 88 -7.89 4.80 -8.94
C VAL A 88 -6.42 4.41 -9.01
N LEU A 89 -5.60 4.84 -8.05
CA LEU A 89 -4.18 4.48 -7.96
C LEU A 89 -3.92 2.99 -7.65
N GLU A 90 -4.90 2.25 -7.14
CA GLU A 90 -4.83 0.79 -7.03
C GLU A 90 -5.06 0.11 -8.39
N ALA A 91 -5.92 0.70 -9.23
CA ALA A 91 -6.30 0.18 -10.54
C ALA A 91 -5.38 0.64 -11.68
N SER A 92 -4.83 1.85 -11.57
CA SER A 92 -3.86 2.44 -12.50
C SER A 92 -2.48 2.55 -11.86
N ASP A 93 -1.52 3.12 -12.59
CA ASP A 93 -0.21 3.48 -12.05
C ASP A 93 -0.19 4.94 -11.56
N PHE A 94 0.83 5.27 -10.77
CA PHE A 94 0.98 6.60 -10.16
C PHE A 94 1.23 7.71 -11.17
N ASP A 95 1.74 7.40 -12.37
CA ASP A 95 1.95 8.35 -13.47
C ASP A 95 0.68 9.12 -13.81
N TRP A 96 -0.50 8.49 -13.66
CA TRP A 96 -1.79 9.12 -13.86
C TRP A 96 -1.96 10.42 -13.08
N ILE A 97 -1.40 10.53 -11.89
CA ILE A 97 -1.56 11.70 -11.03
C ILE A 97 -0.60 12.84 -11.39
N LEU A 98 0.51 12.50 -12.05
CA LEU A 98 1.54 13.42 -12.51
C LEU A 98 1.23 13.96 -13.91
N CYS A 99 0.45 13.22 -14.71
CA CYS A 99 -0.03 13.63 -16.01
C CYS A 99 -1.09 14.74 -15.88
N ASP A 100 -0.66 15.98 -15.74
CA ASP A 100 -1.52 17.13 -15.98
C ASP A 100 -1.51 17.44 -17.48
N GLY A 101 -2.65 17.31 -18.16
CA GLY A 101 -2.84 17.71 -19.57
C GLY A 101 -2.74 19.22 -19.83
N GLY A 102 -2.00 19.96 -18.99
CA GLY A 102 -1.81 21.41 -19.01
C GLY A 102 -0.39 21.82 -19.40
N SER A 103 -0.05 23.09 -19.16
CA SER A 103 1.30 23.61 -19.41
C SER A 103 2.34 22.98 -18.48
N GLU A 104 3.63 23.16 -18.78
CA GLU A 104 4.74 22.64 -17.98
C GLU A 104 4.69 23.12 -16.51
N GLU A 105 4.14 24.31 -16.26
CA GLU A 105 3.92 24.90 -14.92
C GLU A 105 2.77 24.26 -14.13
N GLU A 106 1.80 23.64 -14.81
CA GLU A 106 0.66 22.98 -14.16
C GLU A 106 0.94 21.53 -13.79
N ARG A 107 2.04 20.96 -14.31
CA ARG A 107 2.45 19.58 -14.09
C ARG A 107 2.82 19.32 -12.65
N GLY A 108 2.18 18.32 -12.05
CA GLY A 108 2.40 17.92 -10.66
C GLY A 108 1.67 18.80 -9.65
N LYS A 109 0.94 19.85 -10.08
CA LYS A 109 0.19 20.72 -9.15
C LYS A 109 -0.92 19.94 -8.44
N PHE A 110 -1.64 19.10 -9.19
CA PHE A 110 -2.68 18.26 -8.61
C PHE A 110 -2.10 17.27 -7.60
N PHE A 111 -1.00 16.62 -7.98
CA PHE A 111 -0.24 15.72 -7.11
C PHE A 111 0.19 16.39 -5.80
N MET A 112 0.82 17.56 -5.86
CA MET A 112 1.31 18.28 -4.68
C MET A 112 0.17 18.69 -3.74
N ILE A 113 -0.96 19.16 -4.29
CA ILE A 113 -2.12 19.56 -3.49
C ILE A 113 -2.75 18.35 -2.82
N LEU A 114 -2.91 17.25 -3.57
CA LEU A 114 -3.42 16.00 -3.00
C LEU A 114 -2.52 15.50 -1.87
N LEU A 115 -1.20 15.47 -2.06
CA LEU A 115 -0.28 15.05 -0.99
C LEU A 115 -0.41 15.94 0.23
N ASN A 116 -0.52 17.25 0.06
CA ASN A 116 -0.74 18.16 1.16
C ASN A 116 -2.06 17.88 1.90
N LEU A 117 -3.17 17.68 1.16
CA LEU A 117 -4.48 17.36 1.74
C LEU A 117 -4.43 16.05 2.55
N VAL A 118 -3.80 15.03 1.98
CA VAL A 118 -3.67 13.72 2.60
C VAL A 118 -2.73 13.77 3.82
N CYS A 119 -1.62 14.52 3.73
CA CYS A 119 -0.74 14.79 4.86
C CYS A 119 -1.50 15.44 6.00
N ILE A 120 -2.26 16.52 5.73
CA ILE A 120 -3.08 17.19 6.73
C ILE A 120 -4.06 16.19 7.35
N GLU A 121 -4.72 15.37 6.54
CA GLU A 121 -5.70 14.42 7.08
C GLU A 121 -5.09 13.36 7.98
N VAL A 122 -3.93 12.81 7.59
CA VAL A 122 -3.17 11.88 8.43
C VAL A 122 -2.71 12.57 9.70
N ILE A 123 -2.22 13.81 9.60
CA ILE A 123 -1.82 14.60 10.77
C ILE A 123 -3.01 14.81 11.71
N MET A 124 -4.18 15.20 11.22
CA MET A 124 -5.37 15.39 12.04
C MET A 124 -5.78 14.10 12.77
N HIS A 125 -5.64 12.94 12.11
CA HIS A 125 -5.90 11.66 12.75
C HIS A 125 -4.84 11.30 13.81
N LEU A 126 -3.56 11.55 13.53
CA LEU A 126 -2.47 11.29 14.46
C LEU A 126 -2.44 12.28 15.64
N ASP A 127 -2.84 13.53 15.45
CA ASP A 127 -2.84 14.59 16.47
C ASP A 127 -4.05 14.53 17.39
N GLU A 128 -5.24 14.32 16.83
CA GLU A 128 -6.48 14.59 17.56
C GLU A 128 -7.22 13.33 18.00
N LYS A 129 -6.83 12.15 17.50
CA LYS A 129 -7.59 10.92 17.69
C LYS A 129 -6.80 9.85 18.42
N LYS A 130 -7.52 9.11 19.27
CA LYS A 130 -7.02 7.87 19.88
C LYS A 130 -7.12 6.71 18.88
N LEU A 131 -6.35 5.66 19.13
CA LEU A 131 -6.30 4.46 18.28
C LEU A 131 -7.69 3.90 17.93
N ASP A 132 -8.58 3.75 18.93
CA ASP A 132 -9.96 3.27 18.71
C ASP A 132 -10.76 4.14 17.73
N GLN A 133 -10.55 5.46 17.76
CA GLN A 133 -11.22 6.42 16.87
C GLN A 133 -10.60 6.39 15.47
N MET A 134 -9.30 6.16 15.36
CA MET A 134 -8.63 5.98 14.07
C MET A 134 -9.07 4.68 13.39
N ILE A 135 -9.27 3.60 14.15
CA ILE A 135 -9.78 2.31 13.65
C ILE A 135 -11.21 2.49 13.09
N GLN A 136 -12.05 3.32 13.69
CA GLN A 136 -13.39 3.63 13.17
C GLN A 136 -13.35 4.33 11.81
N GLU A 137 -12.33 5.16 11.58
CA GLU A 137 -12.12 5.88 10.31
C GLU A 137 -11.05 5.21 9.41
N SER A 138 -10.76 3.91 9.66
CA SER A 138 -9.67 3.19 9.00
C SER A 138 -9.71 3.26 7.48
N ASP A 139 -10.91 3.26 6.88
CA ASP A 139 -11.08 3.32 5.44
C ASP A 139 -10.49 4.59 4.80
N LEU A 140 -10.62 5.74 5.48
CA LEU A 140 -10.03 6.99 5.02
C LEU A 140 -8.54 7.00 5.29
N VAL A 141 -8.13 6.61 6.50
CA VAL A 141 -6.73 6.68 6.90
C VAL A 141 -5.85 5.73 6.09
N VAL A 142 -6.34 4.53 5.76
CA VAL A 142 -5.66 3.60 4.86
C VAL A 142 -5.58 4.16 3.43
N ALA A 143 -6.64 4.79 2.93
CA ALA A 143 -6.60 5.45 1.62
C ALA A 143 -5.56 6.58 1.61
N CYS A 144 -5.49 7.36 2.69
CA CYS A 144 -4.51 8.41 2.87
C CYS A 144 -3.07 7.86 2.88
N PHE A 145 -2.80 6.81 3.64
CA PHE A 145 -1.47 6.20 3.63
C PHE A 145 -1.08 5.61 2.29
N TYR A 146 -2.02 5.00 1.57
CA TYR A 146 -1.75 4.47 0.23
C TYR A 146 -1.32 5.59 -0.73
N VAL A 147 -2.01 6.74 -0.69
CA VAL A 147 -1.65 7.92 -1.50
C VAL A 147 -0.31 8.50 -1.06
N LEU A 148 -0.07 8.64 0.25
CA LEU A 148 1.22 9.15 0.75
C LEU A 148 2.38 8.27 0.35
N GLU A 149 2.23 6.96 0.47
CA GLU A 149 3.29 6.03 0.13
C GLU A 149 3.67 6.11 -1.34
N GLY A 150 2.70 6.05 -2.25
CA GLY A 150 3.03 6.17 -3.66
C GLY A 150 3.57 7.55 -4.00
N GLY A 151 3.11 8.59 -3.31
CA GLY A 151 3.69 9.93 -3.40
C GLY A 151 5.14 9.99 -2.93
N VAL A 152 5.44 9.42 -1.77
CA VAL A 152 6.81 9.31 -1.26
C VAL A 152 7.65 8.47 -2.22
N ASN A 153 7.16 7.35 -2.75
CA ASN A 153 7.90 6.56 -3.72
C ASN A 153 8.21 7.35 -5.02
N CYS A 154 7.29 8.19 -5.49
CA CYS A 154 7.56 9.13 -6.59
C CYS A 154 8.60 10.19 -6.19
N LEU A 155 8.48 10.77 -5.00
CA LEU A 155 9.38 11.82 -4.48
C LEU A 155 10.77 11.29 -4.05
N VAL A 156 10.90 10.03 -3.68
CA VAL A 156 12.17 9.35 -3.35
C VAL A 156 12.98 9.14 -4.63
N ASN A 157 12.28 8.81 -5.73
CA ASN A 157 12.91 8.75 -7.06
C ASN A 157 13.26 10.15 -7.60
N GLU A 158 12.62 11.22 -7.09
CA GLU A 158 12.92 12.63 -7.39
C GLU A 158 13.08 13.49 -6.12
N LYS A 159 14.11 13.22 -5.31
CA LYS A 159 14.56 13.96 -4.10
C LYS A 159 13.70 15.15 -3.62
N ILE A 160 12.71 14.96 -2.72
CA ILE A 160 12.10 16.08 -1.94
C ILE A 160 11.72 15.68 -0.50
N ASN A 161 12.32 16.36 0.48
CA ASN A 161 12.03 16.30 1.93
C ASN A 161 10.68 16.96 2.29
N PHE A 162 9.58 16.22 2.46
CA PHE A 162 8.25 16.81 2.75
C PHE A 162 7.75 16.69 4.20
N ILE A 163 8.28 15.78 5.03
CA ILE A 163 7.76 15.57 6.39
C ILE A 163 8.52 16.43 7.40
N GLN A 164 7.84 17.39 8.03
CA GLN A 164 8.38 18.23 9.11
C GLN A 164 8.78 17.38 10.34
N GLU A 165 9.89 17.75 11.00
CA GLU A 165 10.51 16.99 12.09
C GLU A 165 9.58 16.71 13.29
N SER A 166 8.74 17.67 13.68
CA SER A 166 7.75 17.50 14.75
C SER A 166 6.72 16.40 14.47
N LYS A 167 6.44 16.11 13.20
CA LYS A 167 5.46 15.10 12.76
C LYS A 167 6.05 13.70 12.66
N ARG A 168 7.37 13.60 12.47
CA ARG A 168 8.12 12.32 12.51
C ARG A 168 8.07 11.73 13.92
N MET A 169 8.28 12.56 14.94
CA MET A 169 8.25 12.19 16.35
C MET A 169 6.92 11.55 16.79
N GLN A 170 5.82 11.96 16.18
CA GLN A 170 4.50 11.44 16.50
C GLN A 170 4.24 10.07 15.89
N LEU A 171 4.68 9.85 14.64
CA LEU A 171 4.62 8.54 14.00
C LEU A 171 5.45 7.51 14.77
N LEU A 172 6.61 7.93 15.30
CA LEU A 172 7.42 7.11 16.20
C LEU A 172 6.66 6.76 17.48
N ARG A 173 5.99 7.73 18.14
CA ARG A 173 5.18 7.46 19.35
C ARG A 173 4.05 6.45 19.11
N PHE A 174 3.33 6.54 18.00
CA PHE A 174 2.28 5.57 17.68
C PHE A 174 2.81 4.14 17.51
N LEU A 175 4.02 4.00 16.97
CA LEU A 175 4.68 2.69 16.88
C LEU A 175 5.28 2.23 18.21
N SER A 176 5.71 3.15 19.08
CA SER A 176 6.13 2.85 20.45
C SER A 176 4.98 2.33 21.32
N ASP A 177 3.77 2.87 21.13
CA ASP A 177 2.57 2.54 21.92
C ASP A 177 1.78 1.33 21.37
N GLY A 178 2.18 0.77 20.23
CA GLY A 178 1.48 -0.33 19.56
C GLY A 178 1.64 -1.68 20.27
N ASP A 179 0.55 -2.46 20.35
CA ASP A 179 0.60 -3.83 20.92
C ASP A 179 1.28 -4.79 19.92
N PRO A 180 2.31 -5.56 20.32
CA PRO A 180 2.88 -6.62 19.49
C PRO A 180 1.92 -7.77 19.15
N ASN A 181 0.82 -7.94 19.88
CA ASN A 181 -0.11 -9.06 19.73
C ASN A 181 -1.48 -8.66 19.16
N ILE A 182 -1.48 -7.84 18.11
CA ILE A 182 -2.72 -7.36 17.49
C ILE A 182 -3.47 -8.51 16.82
N SER A 183 -4.64 -8.81 17.38
CA SER A 183 -5.59 -9.78 16.84
C SER A 183 -6.56 -9.16 15.82
N ASP A 184 -6.75 -7.83 15.87
CA ASP A 184 -7.63 -7.13 14.93
C ASP A 184 -6.96 -6.91 13.56
N VAL A 185 -7.65 -7.34 12.51
CA VAL A 185 -7.12 -7.28 11.15
C VAL A 185 -6.96 -5.82 10.70
N LYS A 186 -7.90 -4.91 11.02
CA LYS A 186 -7.84 -3.52 10.55
C LYS A 186 -6.70 -2.76 11.20
N GLU A 187 -6.52 -2.96 12.50
CA GLU A 187 -5.40 -2.39 13.26
C GLU A 187 -4.06 -2.88 12.70
N ARG A 188 -3.95 -4.18 12.37
CA ARG A 188 -2.74 -4.74 11.75
C ARG A 188 -2.44 -4.11 10.38
N TYR A 189 -3.46 -3.86 9.55
CA TYR A 189 -3.29 -3.13 8.29
C TYR A 189 -2.83 -1.70 8.48
N PHE A 190 -3.40 -1.01 9.46
CA PHE A 190 -3.05 0.37 9.79
C PHE A 190 -1.59 0.47 10.23
N ILE A 191 -1.12 -0.45 11.07
CA ILE A 191 0.30 -0.49 11.50
C ILE A 191 1.23 -0.82 10.33
N CYS A 192 0.82 -1.74 9.45
CA CYS A 192 1.61 -2.01 8.26
C CYS A 192 1.76 -0.77 7.37
N ALA A 193 0.71 0.06 7.28
CA ALA A 193 0.77 1.33 6.56
C ALA A 193 1.69 2.35 7.25
N LEU A 194 1.68 2.44 8.59
CA LEU A 194 2.63 3.26 9.35
C LEU A 194 4.08 2.83 9.12
N ILE A 195 4.36 1.52 9.15
CA ILE A 195 5.70 0.98 8.90
C ILE A 195 6.17 1.31 7.48
N ARG A 196 5.28 1.28 6.47
CA ARG A 196 5.63 1.64 5.09
C ARG A 196 6.06 3.10 4.98
N VAL A 197 5.33 4.01 5.60
CA VAL A 197 5.68 5.44 5.63
C VAL A 197 7.00 5.67 6.38
N LEU A 198 7.17 5.02 7.54
CA LEU A 198 8.42 5.07 8.31
C LEU A 198 9.61 4.59 7.48
N ALA A 199 9.46 3.44 6.80
CA ALA A 199 10.52 2.82 6.02
C ALA A 199 10.98 3.72 4.87
N ALA A 200 10.04 4.39 4.21
CA ALA A 200 10.36 5.34 3.15
C ALA A 200 11.12 6.57 3.69
N TRP A 201 10.76 7.07 4.89
CA TRP A 201 11.50 8.14 5.55
C TRP A 201 12.92 7.72 5.95
N LEU A 202 13.07 6.55 6.59
CA LEU A 202 14.37 6.04 7.03
C LEU A 202 15.31 5.70 5.86
N ALA A 203 14.78 5.51 4.67
CA ALA A 203 15.57 5.33 3.45
C ALA A 203 16.25 6.63 2.98
N GLU A 204 15.72 7.80 3.35
CA GLU A 204 16.26 9.11 2.92
C GLU A 204 17.17 9.76 3.97
N GLU A 205 16.83 9.66 5.25
CA GLU A 205 17.53 10.36 6.34
C GLU A 205 17.56 9.50 7.61
N THR A 206 18.74 9.03 8.03
CA THR A 206 18.91 8.26 9.28
C THR A 206 19.52 9.08 10.42
N ALA A 207 19.87 10.34 10.21
CA ALA A 207 20.53 11.14 11.24
C ALA A 207 19.56 11.77 12.25
N ALA A 208 18.32 12.06 11.85
CA ALA A 208 17.32 12.70 12.71
C ALA A 208 16.58 11.68 13.61
N SER A 209 16.45 11.97 14.90
CA SER A 209 15.67 11.19 15.90
C SER A 209 16.09 9.72 16.08
N ARG A 210 17.40 9.43 16.04
CA ARG A 210 17.96 8.08 16.16
C ARG A 210 17.51 7.30 17.40
N GLU A 211 17.47 7.95 18.56
CA GLU A 211 17.07 7.29 19.82
C GLU A 211 15.62 6.79 19.76
N ASP A 212 14.72 7.61 19.23
CA ASP A 212 13.31 7.26 19.04
C ASP A 212 13.16 6.13 18.02
N VAL A 213 13.92 6.18 16.92
CA VAL A 213 13.94 5.09 15.92
C VAL A 213 14.42 3.79 16.54
N TYR A 214 15.50 3.79 17.31
CA TYR A 214 16.01 2.59 17.98
C TYR A 214 15.01 2.02 18.98
N SER A 215 14.22 2.87 19.64
CA SER A 215 13.19 2.42 20.60
C SER A 215 12.08 1.59 19.94
N ILE A 216 11.69 1.93 18.70
CA ILE A 216 10.62 1.25 17.98
C ILE A 216 11.12 0.15 17.03
N LEU A 217 12.41 0.19 16.68
CA LEU A 217 12.99 -0.72 15.70
C LEU A 217 12.74 -2.20 16.02
N PRO A 218 12.78 -2.67 17.28
CA PRO A 218 12.46 -4.05 17.59
C PRO A 218 11.03 -4.44 17.21
N TYR A 219 10.07 -3.56 17.45
CA TYR A 219 8.66 -3.78 17.12
C TYR A 219 8.43 -3.78 15.60
N VAL A 220 9.03 -2.83 14.90
CA VAL A 220 8.95 -2.71 13.43
C VAL A 220 9.54 -3.95 12.75
N LEU A 221 10.71 -4.42 13.19
CA LEU A 221 11.38 -5.59 12.61
C LEU A 221 10.62 -6.89 12.87
N LYS A 222 10.07 -7.07 14.08
CA LYS A 222 9.21 -8.22 14.39
C LYS A 222 7.96 -8.22 13.53
N THR A 223 7.26 -7.08 13.45
CA THR A 223 6.06 -6.95 12.61
C THR A 223 6.38 -7.24 11.14
N ALA A 224 7.53 -6.78 10.64
CA ALA A 224 7.98 -7.06 9.29
C ALA A 224 8.32 -8.54 9.04
N ALA A 225 8.97 -9.21 9.99
CA ALA A 225 9.19 -10.64 9.91
C ALA A 225 7.87 -11.42 9.90
N ASP A 226 6.92 -11.03 10.76
CA ASP A 226 5.62 -11.69 10.87
C ASP A 226 4.75 -11.51 9.62
N THR A 227 4.70 -10.30 9.06
CA THR A 227 3.94 -10.06 7.81
C THR A 227 4.57 -10.79 6.63
N PHE A 228 5.90 -10.81 6.54
CA PHE A 228 6.61 -11.62 5.56
C PHE A 228 6.28 -13.10 5.70
N GLU A 229 6.33 -13.66 6.91
CA GLU A 229 6.11 -15.10 7.10
C GLU A 229 4.70 -15.52 6.70
N VAL A 230 3.70 -14.72 7.08
CA VAL A 230 2.30 -14.94 6.69
C VAL A 230 2.16 -14.92 5.15
N GLN A 231 2.76 -13.96 4.46
CA GLN A 231 2.69 -13.90 3.00
C GLN A 231 3.46 -15.02 2.30
N LYS A 232 4.63 -15.36 2.82
CA LYS A 232 5.50 -16.42 2.30
C LYS A 232 4.73 -17.73 2.23
N LEU A 233 4.09 -18.12 3.33
CA LEU A 233 3.32 -19.36 3.43
C LEU A 233 2.17 -19.41 2.43
N GLU A 234 1.44 -18.29 2.28
CA GLU A 234 0.30 -18.24 1.38
C GLU A 234 0.72 -18.28 -0.09
N LYS A 235 1.76 -17.54 -0.47
CA LYS A 235 2.27 -17.55 -1.83
C LYS A 235 2.82 -18.92 -2.20
N LEU A 236 3.55 -19.59 -1.30
CA LEU A 236 4.07 -20.94 -1.55
C LEU A 236 2.96 -21.97 -1.84
N ARG A 237 1.76 -21.80 -1.28
CA ARG A 237 0.59 -22.68 -1.58
C ARG A 237 0.03 -22.49 -2.98
N SER A 238 0.24 -21.32 -3.58
CA SER A 238 -0.34 -20.96 -4.88
C SER A 238 0.65 -21.05 -6.05
N LEU A 239 1.91 -21.46 -5.81
CA LEU A 239 2.93 -21.51 -6.86
C LEU A 239 2.69 -22.65 -7.87
N PRO A 240 2.74 -22.36 -9.18
CA PRO A 240 2.66 -23.38 -10.22
C PRO A 240 3.98 -24.15 -10.35
N GLY A 241 3.92 -25.44 -10.70
CA GLY A 241 5.10 -26.28 -11.01
C GLY A 241 5.67 -27.13 -9.86
N ARG A 242 5.23 -26.92 -8.60
CA ARG A 242 5.61 -27.79 -7.46
C ARG A 242 4.44 -28.64 -6.99
N GLY A 243 4.12 -29.68 -7.75
CA GLY A 243 3.08 -30.66 -7.36
C GLY A 243 3.46 -31.41 -6.09
N GLY A 244 2.78 -31.16 -4.97
CA GLY A 244 2.66 -32.01 -3.77
C GLY A 244 3.92 -32.54 -3.08
N LYS A 245 5.12 -32.26 -3.59
CA LYS A 245 6.43 -32.79 -3.17
C LYS A 245 7.40 -31.68 -2.82
N ALA A 246 6.92 -30.57 -2.25
CA ALA A 246 7.84 -29.65 -1.61
C ALA A 246 8.45 -30.37 -0.40
N ASN A 247 9.77 -30.57 -0.41
CA ASN A 247 10.49 -30.97 0.79
C ASN A 247 10.40 -29.80 1.77
N TYR A 248 9.45 -29.88 2.69
CA TYR A 248 9.27 -28.92 3.78
C TYR A 248 10.31 -29.13 4.90
N SER A 249 11.36 -29.93 4.66
CA SER A 249 12.35 -30.35 5.67
C SER A 249 13.12 -29.22 6.34
N ASN A 250 13.03 -27.99 5.80
CA ASN A 250 13.64 -26.79 6.37
C ASN A 250 12.65 -25.94 7.19
N PHE A 251 11.40 -26.38 7.39
CA PHE A 251 10.32 -25.57 7.96
C PHE A 251 9.52 -26.37 9.01
N SER A 252 9.16 -25.74 10.13
CA SER A 252 8.52 -26.42 11.26
C SER A 252 7.03 -26.73 11.01
N GLU A 253 6.61 -27.94 11.39
CA GLU A 253 5.22 -28.46 11.25
C GLU A 253 4.16 -27.61 11.99
N GLU A 254 4.53 -26.91 13.07
CA GLU A 254 3.63 -26.02 13.82
C GLU A 254 3.06 -24.88 12.97
N THR A 255 3.84 -24.42 11.98
CA THR A 255 3.51 -23.29 11.11
C THR A 255 2.37 -23.61 10.12
N VAL A 256 2.16 -24.90 9.82
CA VAL A 256 1.22 -25.37 8.79
C VAL A 256 -0.20 -25.54 9.32
N LEU A 257 -0.37 -25.76 10.64
CA LEU A 257 -1.65 -26.13 11.24
C LEU A 257 -2.57 -24.94 11.56
N ALA A 258 -2.03 -23.72 11.72
CA ALA A 258 -2.77 -22.56 12.21
C ALA A 258 -3.77 -21.91 11.22
N SER A 259 -3.79 -22.33 9.94
CA SER A 259 -4.37 -21.55 8.84
C SER A 259 -5.50 -22.23 8.07
N LYS A 260 -6.12 -23.29 8.62
CA LYS A 260 -7.09 -24.10 7.87
C LYS A 260 -8.50 -23.49 7.68
N ASN A 261 -8.90 -22.42 8.38
CA ASN A 261 -10.35 -22.14 8.52
C ASN A 261 -10.86 -20.70 8.23
N GLN A 262 -10.12 -19.75 7.65
CA GLN A 262 -10.71 -18.45 7.28
C GLN A 262 -10.09 -17.84 6.01
N PRO A 263 -10.86 -17.08 5.19
CA PRO A 263 -10.31 -16.23 4.13
C PRO A 263 -9.62 -15.04 4.81
N VAL A 264 -8.34 -15.19 5.14
CA VAL A 264 -7.59 -14.14 5.83
C VAL A 264 -7.12 -13.14 4.78
N ILE A 265 -7.68 -11.93 4.81
CA ILE A 265 -7.13 -10.77 4.09
C ILE A 265 -5.79 -10.47 4.76
N HIS A 266 -4.68 -10.90 4.15
CA HIS A 266 -3.35 -10.87 4.75
C HIS A 266 -2.70 -9.48 4.63
N PRO A 267 -2.18 -8.91 5.73
CA PRO A 267 -1.48 -7.62 5.68
C PRO A 267 -0.32 -7.64 4.68
N PRO A 268 0.03 -6.49 4.08
CA PRO A 268 1.12 -6.41 3.12
C PRO A 268 2.44 -6.82 3.78
N ASP A 269 3.32 -7.49 3.05
CA ASP A 269 4.71 -7.72 3.46
C ASP A 269 5.38 -6.37 3.67
N THR A 270 5.64 -6.03 4.93
CA THR A 270 6.27 -4.77 5.30
C THR A 270 7.80 -4.83 5.23
N LEU A 271 8.38 -6.04 5.23
CA LEU A 271 9.83 -6.23 5.16
C LEU A 271 10.40 -5.70 3.84
N ARG A 272 9.70 -5.92 2.72
CA ARG A 272 10.11 -5.40 1.40
C ARG A 272 10.32 -3.89 1.38
N PHE A 273 9.53 -3.15 2.16
CA PHE A 273 9.59 -1.69 2.22
C PHE A 273 10.71 -1.20 3.14
N LEU A 274 11.10 -1.99 4.13
CA LEU A 274 12.21 -1.68 5.03
C LEU A 274 13.58 -1.93 4.38
N LEU A 275 13.67 -2.73 3.31
CA LEU A 275 14.96 -3.07 2.68
C LEU A 275 15.83 -1.86 2.34
N PRO A 276 15.31 -0.76 1.75
CA PRO A 276 16.11 0.44 1.50
C PRO A 276 16.62 1.08 2.79
N ALA A 277 15.77 1.26 3.80
CA ALA A 277 16.18 1.81 5.11
C ALA A 277 17.23 0.95 5.82
N LEU A 278 17.10 -0.38 5.72
CA LEU A 278 18.01 -1.32 6.36
C LEU A 278 19.46 -1.14 5.89
N CYS A 279 19.69 -0.71 4.64
CA CYS A 279 21.05 -0.49 4.14
C CYS A 279 21.82 0.58 4.92
N HIS A 280 21.10 1.54 5.52
CA HIS A 280 21.67 2.55 6.41
C HIS A 280 21.66 2.08 7.87
N LEU A 281 20.53 1.54 8.35
CA LEU A 281 20.38 1.13 9.75
C LEU A 281 21.38 0.06 10.20
N VAL A 282 21.73 -0.91 9.34
CA VAL A 282 22.68 -1.97 9.71
C VAL A 282 24.12 -1.47 9.83
N THR A 283 24.40 -0.24 9.39
CA THR A 283 25.73 0.38 9.49
C THR A 283 25.95 1.08 10.84
N GLU A 284 24.89 1.42 11.55
CA GLU A 284 24.92 2.09 12.86
C GLU A 284 24.94 1.06 13.99
N ASP A 285 25.79 1.24 15.00
CA ASP A 285 26.02 0.20 16.03
C ASP A 285 24.78 -0.18 16.85
N PRO A 286 23.94 0.76 17.36
CA PRO A 286 22.77 0.39 18.16
C PRO A 286 21.72 -0.38 17.37
N SER A 287 21.38 0.06 16.16
CA SER A 287 20.42 -0.63 15.29
C SER A 287 20.96 -1.95 14.76
N ARG A 288 22.27 -2.04 14.48
CA ARG A 288 22.92 -3.31 14.11
C ARG A 288 22.79 -4.34 15.23
N GLN A 289 22.97 -3.91 16.49
CA GLN A 289 22.80 -4.81 17.64
C GLN A 289 21.37 -5.33 17.72
N ILE A 290 20.37 -4.45 17.65
CA ILE A 290 18.94 -4.84 17.62
C ILE A 290 18.65 -5.83 16.49
N PHE A 291 19.19 -5.55 15.30
CA PHE A 291 19.01 -6.38 14.11
C PHE A 291 19.59 -7.79 14.30
N LEU A 292 20.76 -7.91 14.93
CA LEU A 292 21.40 -9.19 15.25
C LEU A 292 20.67 -9.94 16.36
N ASP A 293 20.24 -9.25 17.42
CA ASP A 293 19.51 -9.83 18.55
C ASP A 293 18.18 -10.46 18.10
N LEU A 294 17.51 -9.83 17.13
CA LEU A 294 16.29 -10.33 16.52
C LEU A 294 16.52 -11.36 15.40
N LYS A 295 17.77 -11.71 15.11
CA LYS A 295 18.15 -12.62 14.02
C LYS A 295 17.60 -12.20 12.65
N MET A 296 17.49 -10.90 12.41
CA MET A 296 16.93 -10.40 11.15
C MET A 296 17.83 -10.72 9.95
N HIS A 297 19.11 -11.03 10.17
CA HIS A 297 20.01 -11.54 9.13
C HIS A 297 19.54 -12.91 8.60
N ASP A 298 19.07 -13.80 9.48
CA ASP A 298 18.49 -15.09 9.09
C ASP A 298 17.19 -14.86 8.32
N THR A 299 16.34 -13.93 8.79
CA THR A 299 15.11 -13.55 8.10
C THR A 299 15.38 -13.00 6.69
N LEU A 300 16.39 -12.14 6.51
CA LEU A 300 16.77 -11.63 5.18
C LEU A 300 17.32 -12.74 4.27
N TYR A 301 18.09 -13.68 4.81
CA TYR A 301 18.55 -14.83 4.04
C TYR A 301 17.37 -15.70 3.57
N ILE A 302 16.42 -15.98 4.45
CA ILE A 302 15.18 -16.71 4.13
C ILE A 302 14.38 -15.93 3.08
N TYR A 303 14.27 -14.60 3.23
CA TYR A 303 13.58 -13.72 2.30
C TYR A 303 14.16 -13.83 0.89
N ALA A 304 15.48 -13.64 0.74
CA ALA A 304 16.15 -13.75 -0.55
C ALA A 304 16.01 -15.15 -1.16
N SER A 305 16.20 -16.20 -0.35
CA SER A 305 16.07 -17.59 -0.77
C SER A 305 14.65 -17.92 -1.23
N TYR A 306 13.64 -17.40 -0.53
CA TYR A 306 12.24 -17.54 -0.90
C TYR A 306 11.93 -16.89 -2.24
N HIS A 307 12.33 -15.63 -2.46
CA HIS A 307 12.08 -14.95 -3.72
C HIS A 307 12.82 -15.61 -4.89
N TRP A 308 14.03 -16.13 -4.65
CA TRP A 308 14.74 -16.95 -5.63
C TRP A 308 13.98 -18.22 -5.99
N SER A 309 13.44 -18.92 -4.99
CA SER A 309 12.64 -20.15 -5.22
C SER A 309 11.35 -19.90 -6.02
N ILE A 310 10.73 -18.72 -5.84
CA ILE A 310 9.58 -18.31 -6.65
C ILE A 310 9.99 -18.18 -8.11
N LEU A 311 11.09 -17.47 -8.38
CA LEU A 311 11.61 -17.27 -9.73
C LEU A 311 11.91 -18.61 -10.42
N GLU A 312 12.57 -19.54 -9.72
CA GLU A 312 12.83 -20.89 -10.23
C GLU A 312 11.54 -21.66 -10.54
N SER A 313 10.54 -21.59 -9.67
CA SER A 313 9.24 -22.26 -9.87
C SER A 313 8.54 -21.79 -11.14
N TYR A 314 8.52 -20.46 -11.37
CA TYR A 314 7.93 -19.91 -12.59
C TYR A 314 8.74 -20.25 -13.84
N LYS A 315 10.07 -20.22 -13.75
CA LYS A 315 10.94 -20.63 -14.86
C LYS A 315 10.66 -22.08 -15.27
N GLN A 316 10.63 -23.00 -14.31
CA GLN A 316 10.33 -24.40 -14.57
C GLN A 316 8.93 -24.58 -15.16
N TRP A 317 7.92 -23.90 -14.60
CA TRP A 317 6.57 -23.96 -15.14
C TRP A 317 6.49 -23.47 -16.60
N LEU A 318 7.20 -22.39 -16.94
CA LEU A 318 7.27 -21.88 -18.32
C LEU A 318 7.93 -22.90 -19.26
N GLU A 319 9.04 -23.51 -18.85
CA GLU A 319 9.71 -24.56 -19.62
C GLU A 319 8.78 -25.77 -19.86
N GLU A 320 8.01 -26.18 -18.85
CA GLU A 320 7.01 -27.25 -18.97
C GLU A 320 5.88 -26.89 -19.93
N GLN A 321 5.40 -25.65 -19.97
CA GLN A 321 4.39 -25.22 -20.95
C GLN A 321 4.94 -25.20 -22.37
N VAL A 322 6.19 -24.76 -22.56
CA VAL A 322 6.86 -24.76 -23.87
C VAL A 322 7.06 -26.19 -24.37
N SER A 323 7.37 -27.14 -23.48
CA SER A 323 7.55 -28.56 -23.85
C SER A 323 6.25 -29.30 -24.23
N LYS A 324 5.09 -28.72 -23.91
CA LYS A 324 3.76 -29.32 -24.18
C LYS A 324 3.09 -28.79 -25.45
N ASN A 325 3.67 -27.76 -26.08
CA ASN A 325 3.26 -27.20 -27.37
C ASN A 325 4.24 -27.61 -28.47
#